data_AF-A0A8B6CXF9-F1
#
_entry.id   AF-A0A8B6CXF9-F1
#
_cell.length_a   1.000
_cell.length_b   1.000
_cell.length_c   1.000
_cell.angle_alpha   90.00
_cell.angle_beta   90.00
_cell.angle_gamma   90.00
#
_symmetry.space_group_name_H-M   'P 1'
#
loop_
_entity.id
_entity.type
_entity.pdbx_description
1 polymer ?
#
loop_
_entity_poly.entity_id
_entity_poly.type
_entity_poly.pdbx_seq_one_letter_code
_entity_poly.pdbx_strand_id
1 'polypeptide(L)'
;MWCLRRITSSDRKSRDLVETSFGLFNITPLEKIRRDCGELCDTSRLGTPGPFFDHITAKIKCQALFKNSLIDREHGQVEAPNKIPKVLWNEYTMNGRVEIFNYYFDEHSLGKRKHIAIPVWTQSGIDELIQLASQGKLSGNYGINNTNALRDALKHSPGVKDGRVLVIGSVKPWAEACVLEAGAREIVTLEYGKIVSEIPNVKTMVPYEFRMAYLNNTLGEFDAVVTYSSIEHSGLGRYGDALNPWGDIIAIARGWCVTKDGGSLTIGVEYNNNLDYIRFNADRCYGKIRYPYLTTNWKQFYRGFSGKGIQRVHVFTK
;
A
#
# COMPACT_ATOMS: atom_id res chain seq x y z
N MET A 1 -10.35 12.70 5.28
CA MET A 1 -9.40 13.77 4.89
C MET A 1 -8.14 13.56 5.73
N TRP A 2 -7.36 12.50 5.48
CA TRP A 2 -6.52 11.90 6.54
C TRP A 2 -5.00 11.95 6.33
N CYS A 3 -4.50 12.55 5.25
CA CYS A 3 -3.06 12.64 5.00
C CYS A 3 -2.78 13.76 4.00
N LEU A 4 -2.87 15.03 4.43
CA LEU A 4 -2.60 16.20 3.56
C LEU A 4 -1.62 17.20 4.19
N ARG A 5 -1.12 16.96 5.40
CA ARG A 5 -0.24 17.91 6.10
C ARG A 5 1.20 17.75 5.62
N ARG A 6 1.70 18.68 4.80
CA ARG A 6 3.14 18.74 4.47
C ARG A 6 3.96 19.02 5.73
N ILE A 7 5.16 18.43 5.79
CA ILE A 7 6.13 18.72 6.82
C ILE A 7 6.51 20.21 6.78
N THR A 8 6.54 20.82 7.95
CA THR A 8 6.90 22.21 8.20
C THR A 8 8.17 22.29 9.06
N SER A 9 8.82 23.45 9.12
CA SER A 9 10.02 23.65 9.94
C SER A 9 9.83 23.41 11.44
N SER A 10 8.58 23.31 11.92
CA SER A 10 8.24 23.00 13.31
C SER A 10 8.12 21.49 13.61
N ASP A 11 8.12 20.63 12.59
CA ASP A 11 8.06 19.19 12.82
C ASP A 11 9.43 18.67 13.28
N ARG A 12 9.51 18.20 14.53
CA ARG A 12 10.77 17.69 15.11
C ARG A 12 11.20 16.38 14.42
N LYS A 13 12.41 16.39 13.84
CA LYS A 13 13.21 15.17 13.65
C LYS A 13 13.49 14.59 15.03
N SER A 14 12.94 13.42 15.34
CA SER A 14 12.91 12.98 16.74
C SER A 14 13.72 11.71 16.97
N ARG A 15 14.81 11.86 17.73
CA ARG A 15 15.48 10.73 18.42
C ARG A 15 14.61 10.17 19.56
N ASP A 16 13.60 10.92 20.01
CA ASP A 16 12.69 10.53 21.10
C ASP A 16 11.67 9.45 20.67
N LEU A 17 11.58 9.18 19.36
CA LEU A 17 10.80 8.07 18.80
C LEU A 17 11.51 6.72 18.91
N VAL A 18 12.81 6.70 19.25
CA VAL A 18 13.52 5.46 19.53
C VAL A 18 13.09 4.95 20.90
N GLU A 19 12.58 3.72 20.97
CA GLU A 19 12.37 3.04 22.23
C GLU A 19 13.73 2.61 22.81
N THR A 20 14.13 3.25 23.91
CA THR A 20 15.42 3.02 24.59
C THR A 20 15.32 2.01 25.73
N SER A 21 14.11 1.70 26.20
CA SER A 21 13.87 0.66 27.20
C SER A 21 14.03 -0.72 26.58
N PHE A 22 14.80 -1.59 27.22
CA PHE A 22 14.88 -3.01 26.92
C PHE A 22 13.60 -3.74 27.38
N GLY A 23 12.43 -3.32 26.88
CA GLY A 23 11.33 -4.27 26.76
C GLY A 23 11.80 -5.39 25.83
N LEU A 24 11.54 -6.66 26.17
CA LEU A 24 11.93 -7.81 25.35
C LEU A 24 11.14 -7.79 24.02
N PHE A 25 11.58 -6.96 23.07
CA PHE A 25 11.09 -7.02 21.71
C PHE A 25 11.63 -8.31 21.09
N ASN A 26 10.75 -9.29 20.91
CA ASN A 26 11.12 -10.55 20.28
C ASN A 26 11.42 -10.30 18.79
N ILE A 27 12.69 -10.30 18.41
CA ILE A 27 13.15 -10.08 17.03
C ILE A 27 12.93 -11.28 16.11
N THR A 28 12.74 -12.48 16.67
CA THR A 28 12.58 -13.74 15.94
C THR A 28 11.54 -13.67 14.81
N PRO A 29 10.35 -13.05 14.99
CA PRO A 29 9.38 -12.89 13.93
C PRO A 29 9.90 -12.06 12.74
N LEU A 30 10.64 -10.98 13.01
CA LEU A 30 11.17 -10.10 11.97
C LEU A 30 12.38 -10.70 11.25
N GLU A 31 13.21 -11.47 11.94
CA GLU A 31 14.28 -12.25 11.30
C GLU A 31 13.69 -13.30 10.34
N LYS A 32 12.59 -13.94 10.73
CA LYS A 32 11.86 -14.86 9.85
C LYS A 32 11.25 -14.14 8.66
N ILE A 33 10.65 -12.96 8.85
CA ILE A 33 10.17 -12.11 7.74
C ILE A 33 11.34 -11.76 6.80
N ARG A 34 12.47 -11.27 7.33
CA ARG A 34 13.66 -10.92 6.55
C ARG A 34 14.17 -12.09 5.71
N ARG A 35 14.31 -13.27 6.32
CA ARG A 35 14.78 -14.49 5.64
C ARG A 35 13.86 -14.92 4.49
N ASP A 36 12.56 -14.92 4.73
CA ASP A 36 11.56 -15.36 3.75
C ASP A 36 11.38 -14.31 2.64
N CYS A 37 11.54 -13.03 2.97
CA CYS A 37 11.58 -11.91 2.04
C CYS A 37 12.84 -11.95 1.14
N GLY A 38 13.98 -12.36 1.69
CA GLY A 38 15.23 -12.52 0.95
C GLY A 38 15.72 -11.20 0.36
N GLU A 39 16.18 -11.23 -0.88
CA GLU A 39 16.69 -10.05 -1.60
C GLU A 39 15.70 -8.89 -1.55
N LEU A 40 14.38 -9.14 -1.63
CA LEU A 40 13.34 -8.11 -1.64
C LEU A 40 13.46 -7.13 -0.45
N CYS A 41 13.89 -7.59 0.73
CA CYS A 41 14.03 -6.77 1.93
C CYS A 41 15.41 -6.13 2.10
N ASP A 42 16.37 -6.44 1.23
CA ASP A 42 17.67 -5.77 1.21
C ASP A 42 17.53 -4.38 0.58
N THR A 43 17.49 -3.34 1.40
CA THR A 43 17.37 -1.96 0.89
C THR A 43 18.70 -1.34 0.46
N SER A 44 19.79 -2.12 0.36
CA SER A 44 21.11 -1.64 -0.09
C SER A 44 21.42 -1.92 -1.56
N ARG A 45 20.58 -2.71 -2.24
CA ARG A 45 20.74 -3.07 -3.66
C ARG A 45 20.85 -1.83 -4.56
N LEU A 46 21.77 -1.88 -5.51
CA LEU A 46 21.93 -0.83 -6.51
C LEU A 46 20.85 -0.98 -7.59
N GLY A 47 20.25 0.15 -7.98
CA GLY A 47 19.33 0.22 -9.10
C GLY A 47 20.04 0.59 -10.39
N THR A 48 19.35 0.40 -11.50
CA THR A 48 19.76 0.90 -12.82
C THR A 48 18.91 2.12 -13.18
N PRO A 49 19.42 3.09 -13.94
CA PRO A 49 18.62 4.24 -14.36
C PRO A 49 17.29 3.83 -15.02
N GLY A 50 16.19 4.42 -14.55
CA GLY A 50 14.86 4.26 -15.14
C GLY A 50 14.27 5.61 -15.61
N PRO A 51 13.11 5.59 -16.28
CA PRO A 51 12.49 6.80 -16.84
C PRO A 51 12.22 7.94 -15.84
N PHE A 52 11.88 7.63 -14.58
CA PHE A 52 11.53 8.60 -13.55
C PHE A 52 12.42 8.54 -12.31
N PHE A 53 12.86 7.34 -11.94
CA PHE A 53 13.81 7.04 -10.86
C PHE A 53 14.50 5.69 -11.13
N ASP A 54 15.46 5.29 -10.31
CA ASP A 54 16.17 4.02 -10.51
C ASP A 54 15.23 2.82 -10.45
N HIS A 55 15.41 1.88 -11.37
CA HIS A 55 14.72 0.60 -11.38
C HIS A 55 15.49 -0.41 -10.53
N ILE A 56 14.80 -1.05 -9.59
CA ILE A 56 15.36 -2.10 -8.72
C ILE A 56 14.74 -3.44 -9.11
N THR A 57 15.58 -4.45 -9.24
CA THR A 57 15.16 -5.84 -9.47
C THR A 57 15.58 -6.74 -8.32
N ALA A 58 14.85 -7.83 -8.13
CA ALA A 58 15.12 -8.82 -7.09
C ALA A 58 14.51 -10.18 -7.41
N LYS A 59 15.13 -11.24 -6.89
CA LYS A 59 14.47 -12.54 -6.82
C LYS A 59 13.39 -12.54 -5.74
N ILE A 60 12.12 -12.45 -6.15
CA ILE A 60 10.97 -12.51 -5.23
C ILE A 60 10.59 -13.96 -4.95
N LYS A 61 10.63 -14.37 -3.69
CA LYS A 61 10.21 -15.71 -3.23
C LYS A 61 8.70 -15.73 -2.94
N CYS A 62 7.88 -15.66 -3.98
CA CYS A 62 6.41 -15.52 -3.86
C CYS A 62 5.80 -16.53 -2.87
N GLN A 63 6.11 -17.83 -3.01
CA GLN A 63 5.60 -18.84 -2.08
C GLN A 63 5.99 -18.58 -0.61
N ALA A 64 7.20 -18.08 -0.37
CA ALA A 64 7.67 -17.81 0.99
C ALA A 64 6.94 -16.58 1.59
N LEU A 65 6.73 -15.53 0.79
CA LEU A 65 5.95 -14.36 1.20
C LEU A 65 4.52 -14.75 1.56
N PHE A 66 3.87 -15.64 0.81
CA PHE A 66 2.52 -16.11 1.12
C PHE A 66 2.47 -17.17 2.23
N LYS A 67 3.50 -18.01 2.42
CA LYS A 67 3.53 -18.97 3.54
C LYS A 67 3.82 -18.33 4.89
N ASN A 68 4.47 -17.17 4.91
CA ASN A 68 4.84 -16.51 6.15
C ASN A 68 3.67 -15.72 6.75
N SER A 69 2.94 -16.36 7.66
CA SER A 69 1.81 -15.76 8.40
C SER A 69 2.21 -14.59 9.30
N LEU A 70 3.51 -14.40 9.59
CA LEU A 70 3.97 -13.30 10.44
C LEU A 70 3.87 -11.93 9.74
N ILE A 71 3.84 -11.91 8.41
CA ILE A 71 3.70 -10.68 7.62
C ILE A 71 2.34 -10.02 7.89
N ASP A 72 1.30 -10.83 8.11
CA ASP A 72 -0.08 -10.37 8.36
C ASP A 72 -0.46 -10.41 9.84
N ARG A 73 0.53 -10.59 10.73
CA ARG A 73 0.27 -10.70 12.17
C ARG A 73 -0.13 -9.34 12.72
N GLU A 74 -1.04 -9.33 13.68
CA GLU A 74 -1.32 -8.13 14.48
C GLU A 74 -0.17 -7.82 15.46
N HIS A 75 -0.07 -6.55 15.90
CA HIS A 75 0.89 -6.17 16.95
C HIS A 75 0.48 -6.65 18.35
N GLY A 76 -0.79 -7.00 18.56
CA GLY A 76 -1.29 -7.59 19.81
C GLY A 76 -1.33 -6.65 21.01
N GLN A 77 -1.12 -5.35 20.82
CA GLN A 77 -1.20 -4.33 21.87
C GLN A 77 -2.61 -3.69 21.88
N VAL A 78 -2.95 -2.98 22.95
CA VAL A 78 -4.22 -2.23 23.03
C VAL A 78 -4.17 -1.02 22.10
N GLU A 79 -3.08 -0.26 22.18
CA GLU A 79 -2.85 0.94 21.39
C GLU A 79 -1.87 0.66 20.25
N ALA A 80 -1.93 1.49 19.22
CA ALA A 80 -0.96 1.46 18.14
C ALA A 80 0.44 1.88 18.65
N PRO A 81 1.54 1.35 18.07
CA PRO A 81 2.88 1.69 18.50
C PRO A 81 3.19 3.17 18.21
N ASN A 82 3.55 3.93 19.25
CA ASN A 82 3.97 5.33 19.14
C ASN A 82 5.50 5.52 19.13
N LYS A 83 6.27 4.42 19.31
CA LYS A 83 7.73 4.38 19.22
C LYS A 83 8.21 3.24 18.33
N ILE A 84 9.41 3.42 17.79
CA ILE A 84 10.12 2.41 17.01
C ILE A 84 11.13 1.73 17.93
N PRO A 85 11.07 0.39 18.10
CA PRO A 85 12.10 -0.35 18.81
C PRO A 85 13.48 -0.08 18.24
N LYS A 86 14.48 0.21 19.09
CA LYS A 86 15.85 0.53 18.65
C LYS A 86 16.43 -0.45 17.64
N VAL A 87 16.13 -1.74 17.82
CA VAL A 87 16.56 -2.83 16.92
C VAL A 87 16.01 -2.74 15.49
N LEU A 88 14.90 -2.01 15.29
CA LEU A 88 14.27 -1.82 13.98
C LEU A 88 14.60 -0.47 13.35
N TRP A 89 15.25 0.41 14.09
CA TRP A 89 15.50 1.79 13.65
C TRP A 89 16.23 1.86 12.31
N ASN A 90 17.29 1.05 12.15
CA ASN A 90 18.07 1.03 10.92
C ASN A 90 17.26 0.53 9.73
N GLU A 91 16.34 -0.40 9.94
CA GLU A 91 15.49 -0.91 8.85
C GLU A 91 14.44 0.11 8.41
N TYR A 92 13.80 0.81 9.36
CA TYR A 92 12.87 1.89 9.04
C TYR A 92 13.54 3.08 8.36
N THR A 93 14.72 3.47 8.85
CA THR A 93 15.50 4.59 8.28
C THR A 93 16.29 4.20 7.02
N MET A 94 16.23 2.95 6.58
CA MET A 94 17.06 2.43 5.48
C MET A 94 18.55 2.75 5.69
N ASN A 95 19.06 2.49 6.90
CA ASN A 95 20.40 2.87 7.38
C ASN A 95 20.65 4.38 7.36
N GLY A 96 19.70 5.16 7.87
CA GLY A 96 19.80 6.62 7.98
C GLY A 96 19.54 7.41 6.69
N ARG A 97 19.17 6.75 5.58
CA ARG A 97 18.84 7.41 4.31
C ARG A 97 17.43 8.01 4.28
N VAL A 98 16.53 7.54 5.15
CA VAL A 98 15.13 8.01 5.26
C VAL A 98 14.93 8.65 6.63
N GLU A 99 14.35 9.84 6.64
CA GLU A 99 14.10 10.60 7.87
C GLU A 99 12.84 10.13 8.58
N ILE A 100 12.78 10.31 9.91
CA ILE A 100 11.61 10.00 10.71
C ILE A 100 11.16 11.23 11.49
N PHE A 101 9.87 11.54 11.36
CA PHE A 101 9.17 12.63 12.02
C PHE A 101 8.07 12.07 12.92
N ASN A 102 7.77 12.78 14.00
CA ASN A 102 6.67 12.39 14.90
C ASN A 102 5.32 12.76 14.29
N TYR A 103 4.47 11.76 14.04
CA TYR A 103 3.07 11.98 13.68
C TYR A 103 2.27 10.69 13.95
N TYR A 104 1.57 10.67 15.07
CA TYR A 104 0.97 9.47 15.62
C TYR A 104 -0.55 9.40 15.36
N PHE A 105 -1.03 8.20 14.99
CA PHE A 105 -2.44 7.85 14.97
C PHE A 105 -2.65 6.47 15.57
N ASP A 106 -3.76 6.32 16.29
CA ASP A 106 -4.28 5.01 16.70
C ASP A 106 -5.60 4.75 15.99
N GLU A 107 -5.52 3.91 14.97
CA GLU A 107 -6.68 3.43 14.24
C GLU A 107 -6.75 1.90 14.28
N HIS A 108 -6.03 1.25 15.20
CA HIS A 108 -6.07 -0.19 15.44
C HIS A 108 -7.48 -0.65 15.82
N SER A 109 -8.26 0.25 16.43
CA SER A 109 -9.68 0.03 16.66
C SER A 109 -10.47 -0.26 15.38
N LEU A 110 -10.08 0.19 14.18
CA LEU A 110 -10.73 -0.15 12.90
C LEU A 110 -10.76 -1.66 12.62
N GLY A 111 -9.73 -2.41 13.04
CA GLY A 111 -9.68 -3.87 12.93
C GLY A 111 -10.44 -4.61 14.05
N LYS A 112 -10.66 -3.96 15.20
CA LYS A 112 -11.31 -4.53 16.41
C LYS A 112 -12.70 -3.97 16.69
N ARG A 113 -13.37 -3.32 15.73
CA ARG A 113 -14.71 -2.74 15.96
C ARG A 113 -15.79 -3.82 16.15
N LYS A 114 -15.87 -4.42 17.33
CA LYS A 114 -17.00 -5.27 17.76
C LYS A 114 -18.35 -4.53 17.78
N HIS A 115 -18.34 -3.19 17.65
CA HIS A 115 -19.52 -2.34 17.77
C HIS A 115 -19.74 -1.35 16.60
N ILE A 116 -19.04 -1.50 15.47
CA ILE A 116 -19.30 -0.66 14.28
C ILE A 116 -19.74 -1.58 13.15
N ALA A 117 -20.82 -1.21 12.49
CA ALA A 117 -21.38 -1.96 11.37
C ALA A 117 -20.30 -2.25 10.32
N ILE A 118 -20.22 -3.51 9.89
CA ILE A 118 -19.39 -3.92 8.77
C ILE A 118 -19.85 -3.09 7.55
N PRO A 119 -18.96 -2.33 6.88
CA PRO A 119 -19.34 -1.56 5.71
C PRO A 119 -19.97 -2.46 4.65
N VAL A 120 -21.10 -2.02 4.09
CA VAL A 120 -21.77 -2.68 2.97
C VAL A 120 -21.63 -1.80 1.74
N TRP A 121 -21.13 -2.37 0.65
CA TRP A 121 -21.06 -1.71 -0.66
C TRP A 121 -22.20 -2.23 -1.52
N THR A 122 -23.16 -1.35 -1.80
CA THR A 122 -24.37 -1.66 -2.57
C THR A 122 -24.18 -1.37 -4.06
N GLN A 123 -25.00 -1.99 -4.91
CA GLN A 123 -25.01 -1.72 -6.34
C GLN A 123 -25.32 -0.24 -6.65
N SER A 124 -26.37 0.32 -6.04
CA SER A 124 -26.73 1.73 -6.25
C SER A 124 -25.63 2.70 -5.81
N GLY A 125 -24.92 2.37 -4.71
CA GLY A 125 -23.84 3.19 -4.21
C GLY A 125 -22.64 3.22 -5.17
N ILE A 126 -22.27 2.08 -5.75
CA ILE A 126 -21.16 2.07 -6.73
C ILE A 126 -21.56 2.74 -8.04
N ASP A 127 -22.80 2.58 -8.50
CA ASP A 127 -23.28 3.17 -9.76
C ASP A 127 -23.23 4.70 -9.72
N GLU A 128 -23.61 5.31 -8.59
CA GLU A 128 -23.47 6.76 -8.37
C GLU A 128 -21.99 7.19 -8.43
N LEU A 129 -21.09 6.44 -7.79
CA LEU A 129 -19.67 6.75 -7.81
C LEU A 129 -19.06 6.61 -9.21
N ILE A 130 -19.46 5.59 -9.98
CA ILE A 130 -19.05 5.41 -11.38
C ILE A 130 -19.55 6.58 -12.22
N GLN A 131 -20.80 7.00 -12.05
CA GLN A 131 -21.35 8.15 -12.76
C GLN A 131 -20.56 9.42 -12.45
N LEU A 132 -20.30 9.70 -11.16
CA LEU A 132 -19.47 10.84 -10.74
C LEU A 132 -18.04 10.74 -11.27
N ALA A 133 -17.46 9.54 -11.29
CA ALA A 133 -16.14 9.28 -11.87
C ALA A 133 -16.16 9.66 -13.35
N SER A 134 -17.08 9.11 -14.15
CA SER A 134 -17.18 9.38 -15.60
C SER A 134 -17.26 10.88 -15.94
N GLN A 135 -17.90 11.68 -15.08
CA GLN A 135 -18.04 13.13 -15.22
C GLN A 135 -16.83 13.93 -14.71
N GLY A 136 -15.82 13.26 -14.14
CA GLY A 136 -14.66 13.90 -13.50
C GLY A 136 -14.99 14.64 -12.20
N LYS A 137 -16.09 14.27 -11.52
CA LYS A 137 -16.62 14.95 -10.32
C LYS A 137 -16.48 14.12 -9.04
N LEU A 138 -16.08 12.85 -9.13
CA LEU A 138 -15.90 12.01 -7.96
C LEU A 138 -14.77 12.56 -7.08
N SER A 139 -15.10 12.95 -5.85
CA SER A 139 -14.11 13.48 -4.91
C SER A 139 -13.20 12.39 -4.34
N GLY A 140 -13.72 11.18 -4.15
CA GLY A 140 -13.00 10.13 -3.44
C GLY A 140 -12.57 10.56 -2.04
N ASN A 141 -11.54 9.93 -1.48
CA ASN A 141 -11.02 10.28 -0.15
C ASN A 141 -10.05 11.48 -0.15
N TYR A 142 -9.50 11.81 -1.33
CA TYR A 142 -8.39 12.76 -1.48
C TYR A 142 -8.73 13.98 -2.35
N GLY A 143 -10.00 14.16 -2.71
CA GLY A 143 -10.46 15.27 -3.52
C GLY A 143 -10.43 14.97 -5.02
N ILE A 144 -11.25 15.71 -5.76
CA ILE A 144 -11.53 15.51 -7.20
C ILE A 144 -10.24 15.43 -8.03
N ASN A 145 -9.25 16.30 -7.75
CA ASN A 145 -8.00 16.32 -8.53
C ASN A 145 -7.20 15.02 -8.38
N ASN A 146 -7.14 14.46 -7.17
CA ASN A 146 -6.41 13.22 -6.90
C ASN A 146 -7.16 12.03 -7.53
N THR A 147 -8.49 12.02 -7.42
CA THR A 147 -9.32 11.00 -8.08
C THR A 147 -9.18 11.02 -9.60
N ASN A 148 -9.21 12.20 -10.22
CA ASN A 148 -9.00 12.33 -11.65
C ASN A 148 -7.58 11.94 -12.08
N ALA A 149 -6.55 12.18 -11.25
CA ALA A 149 -5.20 11.69 -11.52
C ALA A 149 -5.12 10.16 -11.54
N LEU A 150 -5.85 9.47 -10.65
CA LEU A 150 -6.00 8.00 -10.71
C LEU A 150 -6.71 7.58 -11.99
N ARG A 151 -7.87 8.18 -12.29
CA ARG A 151 -8.64 7.86 -13.51
C ARG A 151 -7.84 8.03 -14.78
N ASP A 152 -7.08 9.12 -14.90
CA ASP A 152 -6.23 9.36 -16.06
C ASP A 152 -5.10 8.33 -16.15
N ALA A 153 -4.50 7.94 -15.02
CA ALA A 153 -3.49 6.88 -15.01
C ALA A 153 -4.06 5.53 -15.47
N LEU A 154 -5.29 5.18 -15.06
CA LEU A 154 -5.94 3.91 -15.44
C LEU A 154 -6.13 3.77 -16.96
N LYS A 155 -6.26 4.88 -17.71
CA LYS A 155 -6.29 4.86 -19.18
C LYS A 155 -4.99 4.35 -19.81
N HIS A 156 -3.89 4.40 -19.06
CA HIS A 156 -2.56 3.95 -19.46
C HIS A 156 -2.17 2.60 -18.85
N SER A 157 -3.10 1.90 -18.18
CA SER A 157 -2.79 0.69 -17.39
C SER A 157 -3.18 -0.59 -18.12
N PRO A 158 -2.21 -1.33 -18.70
CA PRO A 158 -2.47 -2.64 -19.30
C PRO A 158 -3.22 -3.57 -18.35
N GLY A 159 -4.19 -4.31 -18.89
CA GLY A 159 -4.95 -5.30 -18.13
C GLY A 159 -6.04 -4.73 -17.21
N VAL A 160 -6.28 -3.41 -17.18
CA VAL A 160 -7.46 -2.86 -16.48
C VAL A 160 -8.74 -3.13 -17.26
N LYS A 161 -8.83 -2.63 -18.50
CA LYS A 161 -10.00 -2.82 -19.36
C LYS A 161 -10.22 -4.31 -19.66
N ASP A 162 -11.46 -4.76 -19.48
CA ASP A 162 -11.90 -6.16 -19.60
C ASP A 162 -11.10 -7.13 -18.71
N GLY A 163 -10.37 -6.61 -17.71
CA GLY A 163 -9.48 -7.39 -16.87
C GLY A 163 -10.04 -7.70 -15.49
N ARG A 164 -9.38 -8.63 -14.80
CA ARG A 164 -9.56 -8.90 -13.38
C ARG A 164 -8.54 -8.09 -12.60
N VAL A 165 -8.99 -7.12 -11.82
CA VAL A 165 -8.14 -6.14 -11.16
C VAL A 165 -8.08 -6.38 -9.66
N LEU A 166 -6.87 -6.39 -9.10
CA LEU A 166 -6.65 -6.37 -7.67
C LEU A 166 -6.59 -4.91 -7.19
N VAL A 167 -7.47 -4.51 -6.29
CA VAL A 167 -7.38 -3.22 -5.59
C VAL A 167 -6.81 -3.46 -4.20
N ILE A 168 -5.67 -2.85 -3.85
CA ILE A 168 -5.06 -2.97 -2.52
C ILE A 168 -5.36 -1.70 -1.73
N GLY A 169 -6.17 -1.87 -0.69
CA GLY A 169 -6.65 -0.80 0.20
C GLY A 169 -7.79 -0.02 -0.42
N SER A 170 -8.94 -0.04 0.26
CA SER A 170 -10.08 0.85 0.02
C SER A 170 -11.20 0.58 1.05
N VAL A 171 -11.39 1.47 2.02
CA VAL A 171 -12.53 1.34 2.99
C VAL A 171 -13.86 1.75 2.35
N LYS A 172 -13.83 2.63 1.33
CA LYS A 172 -14.99 3.11 0.56
C LYS A 172 -14.71 2.91 -0.92
N PRO A 173 -15.66 2.50 -1.76
CA PRO A 173 -15.35 1.94 -3.07
C PRO A 173 -15.11 3.00 -4.17
N TRP A 174 -14.40 4.09 -3.85
CA TRP A 174 -14.16 5.19 -4.78
C TRP A 174 -13.06 4.86 -5.80
N ALA A 175 -12.05 4.08 -5.40
CA ALA A 175 -11.02 3.57 -6.30
C ALA A 175 -11.61 2.49 -7.22
N GLU A 176 -12.42 1.59 -6.65
CA GLU A 176 -13.18 0.57 -7.36
C GLU A 176 -14.09 1.21 -8.43
N ALA A 177 -14.78 2.31 -8.11
CA ALA A 177 -15.58 3.04 -9.08
C ALA A 177 -14.75 3.57 -10.26
N CYS A 178 -13.53 4.06 -10.01
CA CYS A 178 -12.61 4.49 -11.08
C CYS A 178 -12.14 3.30 -11.93
N VAL A 179 -11.91 2.15 -11.32
CA VAL A 179 -11.48 0.92 -12.01
C VAL A 179 -12.61 0.31 -12.85
N LEU A 180 -13.84 0.30 -12.34
CA LEU A 180 -15.03 -0.10 -13.10
C LEU A 180 -15.31 0.87 -14.25
N GLU A 181 -15.17 2.18 -14.03
CA GLU A 181 -15.32 3.19 -15.09
C GLU A 181 -14.25 3.03 -16.19
N ALA A 182 -13.04 2.61 -15.84
CA ALA A 182 -11.99 2.24 -16.80
C ALA A 182 -12.27 0.91 -17.54
N GLY A 183 -13.37 0.22 -17.23
CA GLY A 183 -13.85 -0.96 -17.93
C GLY A 183 -13.39 -2.30 -17.36
N ALA A 184 -12.98 -2.38 -16.09
CA ALA A 184 -12.63 -3.65 -15.47
C ALA A 184 -13.82 -4.64 -15.45
N ARG A 185 -13.54 -5.90 -15.74
CA ARG A 185 -14.54 -6.99 -15.73
C ARG A 185 -14.85 -7.45 -14.31
N GLU A 186 -13.82 -7.63 -13.49
CA GLU A 186 -13.93 -8.11 -12.11
C GLU A 186 -12.93 -7.36 -11.22
N ILE A 187 -13.30 -7.11 -9.97
CA ILE A 187 -12.43 -6.52 -8.97
C ILE A 187 -12.36 -7.45 -7.75
N VAL A 188 -11.15 -7.61 -7.21
CA VAL A 188 -10.95 -8.09 -5.84
C VAL A 188 -10.27 -6.99 -5.04
N THR A 189 -10.94 -6.48 -4.01
CA THR A 189 -10.36 -5.52 -3.06
C THR A 189 -9.77 -6.26 -1.87
N LEU A 190 -8.49 -6.01 -1.60
CA LEU A 190 -7.76 -6.48 -0.43
C LEU A 190 -7.69 -5.36 0.62
N GLU A 191 -8.34 -5.54 1.77
CA GLU A 191 -8.45 -4.54 2.85
C GLU A 191 -8.28 -5.20 4.22
N TYR A 192 -7.72 -4.49 5.21
CA TYR A 192 -7.55 -5.01 6.57
C TYR A 192 -8.90 -5.30 7.24
N GLY A 193 -9.86 -4.38 7.07
CA GLY A 193 -11.21 -4.50 7.59
C GLY A 193 -12.10 -5.37 6.71
N LYS A 194 -13.01 -6.13 7.33
CA LYS A 194 -14.06 -6.85 6.59
C LYS A 194 -15.03 -5.84 5.97
N ILE A 195 -15.41 -6.09 4.72
CA ILE A 195 -16.39 -5.33 3.95
C ILE A 195 -17.31 -6.35 3.30
N VAL A 196 -18.62 -6.08 3.27
CA VAL A 196 -19.58 -6.87 2.48
C VAL A 196 -19.81 -6.14 1.17
N SER A 197 -19.58 -6.81 0.04
CA SER A 197 -19.93 -6.28 -1.28
C SER A 197 -21.14 -7.03 -1.83
N GLU A 198 -22.17 -6.28 -2.23
CA GLU A 198 -23.37 -6.78 -2.92
C GLU A 198 -23.26 -6.60 -4.44
N ILE A 199 -22.12 -6.12 -4.93
CA ILE A 199 -21.87 -5.81 -6.33
C ILE A 199 -21.38 -7.10 -7.01
N PRO A 200 -22.09 -7.66 -8.02
CA PRO A 200 -21.85 -9.02 -8.49
C PRO A 200 -20.41 -9.34 -8.94
N ASN A 201 -19.70 -8.34 -9.48
CA ASN A 201 -18.34 -8.48 -9.99
C ASN A 201 -17.26 -7.80 -9.12
N VAL A 202 -17.59 -7.41 -7.89
CA VAL A 202 -16.62 -6.87 -6.92
C VAL A 202 -16.61 -7.75 -5.68
N LYS A 203 -15.45 -8.31 -5.35
CA LYS A 203 -15.23 -9.12 -4.15
C LYS A 203 -14.30 -8.40 -3.20
N THR A 204 -14.44 -8.66 -1.91
CA THR A 204 -13.56 -8.14 -0.87
C THR A 204 -12.90 -9.32 -0.16
N MET A 205 -11.64 -9.15 0.24
CA MET A 205 -10.89 -10.15 1.01
C MET A 205 -10.07 -9.45 2.09
N VAL A 206 -9.98 -10.05 3.27
CA VAL A 206 -8.97 -9.68 4.26
C VAL A 206 -7.63 -10.39 3.98
N PRO A 207 -6.48 -9.92 4.52
CA PRO A 207 -5.17 -10.51 4.24
C PRO A 207 -5.07 -12.02 4.48
N TYR A 208 -5.75 -12.52 5.52
CA TYR A 208 -5.83 -13.96 5.79
C TYR A 208 -6.50 -14.72 4.64
N GLU A 209 -7.67 -14.26 4.18
CA GLU A 209 -8.45 -14.90 3.12
C GLU A 209 -7.68 -14.89 1.79
N PHE A 210 -7.10 -13.74 1.43
CA PHE A 210 -6.30 -13.59 0.23
C PHE A 210 -5.08 -14.52 0.23
N ARG A 211 -4.38 -14.60 1.36
CA ARG A 211 -3.23 -15.51 1.54
C ARG A 211 -3.64 -16.97 1.42
N MET A 212 -4.73 -17.38 2.06
CA MET A 212 -5.21 -18.75 1.99
C MET A 212 -5.69 -19.11 0.58
N ALA A 213 -6.35 -18.18 -0.12
CA ALA A 213 -6.75 -18.38 -1.51
C ALA A 213 -5.52 -18.57 -2.43
N TYR A 214 -4.44 -17.82 -2.21
CA TYR A 214 -3.18 -18.03 -2.93
C TYR A 214 -2.60 -19.42 -2.64
N LEU A 215 -2.46 -19.78 -1.36
CA LEU A 215 -1.84 -21.04 -0.94
C LEU A 215 -2.64 -22.28 -1.39
N ASN A 216 -3.96 -22.14 -1.51
CA ASN A 216 -4.86 -23.18 -1.98
C ASN A 216 -5.05 -23.18 -3.51
N ASN A 217 -4.35 -22.32 -4.24
CA ASN A 217 -4.48 -22.13 -5.69
C ASN A 217 -5.91 -21.78 -6.16
N THR A 218 -6.70 -21.11 -5.32
CA THR A 218 -8.06 -20.65 -5.65
C THR A 218 -8.16 -19.15 -5.92
N LEU A 219 -7.09 -18.39 -5.66
CA LEU A 219 -7.08 -16.93 -5.87
C LEU A 219 -7.16 -16.53 -7.34
N GLY A 220 -6.56 -17.33 -8.24
CA GLY A 220 -6.32 -16.95 -9.63
C GLY A 220 -5.34 -15.78 -9.77
N GLU A 221 -4.99 -15.45 -11.01
CA GLU A 221 -4.13 -14.31 -11.32
C GLU A 221 -4.95 -13.05 -11.65
N PHE A 222 -4.28 -11.91 -11.64
CA PHE A 222 -4.83 -10.59 -11.93
C PHE A 222 -4.18 -10.00 -13.18
N ASP A 223 -4.99 -9.29 -13.97
CA ASP A 223 -4.53 -8.60 -15.18
C ASP A 223 -3.91 -7.23 -14.82
N ALA A 224 -4.32 -6.63 -13.71
CA ALA A 224 -3.74 -5.40 -13.17
C ALA A 224 -3.87 -5.31 -11.64
N VAL A 225 -3.03 -4.49 -11.03
CA VAL A 225 -3.06 -4.11 -9.62
C VAL A 225 -3.24 -2.60 -9.52
N VAL A 226 -4.10 -2.15 -8.63
CA VAL A 226 -4.36 -0.74 -8.36
C VAL A 226 -4.25 -0.50 -6.85
N THR A 227 -3.55 0.54 -6.44
CA THR A 227 -3.55 0.98 -5.04
C THR A 227 -3.42 2.49 -4.98
N TYR A 228 -4.16 3.11 -4.06
CA TYR A 228 -4.17 4.56 -3.93
C TYR A 228 -4.21 4.96 -2.47
N SER A 229 -3.11 5.52 -1.99
CA SER A 229 -2.92 6.01 -0.64
C SER A 229 -3.36 5.00 0.42
N SER A 230 -2.64 3.89 0.47
CA SER A 230 -2.96 2.71 1.26
C SER A 230 -1.67 2.03 1.75
N ILE A 231 -0.76 1.73 0.83
CA ILE A 231 0.45 0.97 1.13
C ILE A 231 1.46 1.72 2.01
N GLU A 232 1.41 3.05 2.06
CA GLU A 232 2.31 3.87 2.87
C GLU A 232 2.17 3.62 4.37
N HIS A 233 1.02 3.08 4.77
CA HIS A 233 0.69 2.76 6.16
C HIS A 233 1.18 1.37 6.58
N SER A 234 1.46 0.47 5.63
CA SER A 234 1.73 -0.95 5.93
C SER A 234 3.01 -1.13 6.76
N GLY A 235 2.90 -1.88 7.85
CA GLY A 235 4.00 -2.19 8.76
C GLY A 235 4.34 -1.07 9.73
N LEU A 236 3.50 -0.04 9.88
CA LEU A 236 3.65 1.01 10.90
C LEU A 236 2.81 0.74 12.15
N GLY A 237 1.90 -0.23 12.12
CA GLY A 237 1.06 -0.63 13.25
C GLY A 237 -0.12 0.28 13.55
N ARG A 238 -0.30 1.37 12.79
CA ARG A 238 -1.45 2.28 12.89
C ARG A 238 -2.80 1.55 12.84
N TYR A 239 -2.91 0.50 12.04
CA TYR A 239 -4.16 -0.21 11.78
C TYR A 239 -4.27 -1.56 12.49
N GLY A 240 -3.34 -1.89 13.39
CA GLY A 240 -3.32 -3.17 14.09
C GLY A 240 -2.26 -4.14 13.60
N ASP A 241 -1.65 -3.88 12.45
CA ASP A 241 -0.56 -4.68 11.89
C ASP A 241 0.69 -4.68 12.80
N ALA A 242 1.43 -5.79 12.82
CA ALA A 242 2.72 -5.82 13.49
C ALA A 242 3.72 -4.87 12.79
N LEU A 243 4.60 -4.25 13.59
CA LEU A 243 5.71 -3.46 13.04
C LEU A 243 6.52 -4.30 12.05
N ASN A 244 6.59 -3.83 10.81
CA ASN A 244 7.31 -4.44 9.71
C ASN A 244 7.93 -3.34 8.83
N PRO A 245 9.25 -3.09 8.92
CA PRO A 245 9.92 -2.07 8.11
C PRO A 245 9.72 -2.21 6.60
N TRP A 246 9.40 -3.42 6.13
CA TRP A 246 9.21 -3.76 4.71
C TRP A 246 7.73 -4.04 4.35
N GLY A 247 6.77 -3.71 5.21
CA GLY A 247 5.36 -4.06 5.01
C GLY A 247 4.78 -3.59 3.68
N ASP A 248 5.09 -2.35 3.29
CA ASP A 248 4.72 -1.72 2.01
C ASP A 248 5.37 -2.42 0.80
N ILE A 249 6.68 -2.68 0.86
CA ILE A 249 7.46 -3.38 -0.18
C ILE A 249 6.91 -4.79 -0.38
N ILE A 250 6.65 -5.51 0.71
CA ILE A 250 6.11 -6.88 0.67
C ILE A 250 4.67 -6.88 0.12
N ALA A 251 3.84 -5.90 0.47
CA ALA A 251 2.47 -5.80 -0.06
C ALA A 251 2.47 -5.63 -1.59
N ILE A 252 3.30 -4.73 -2.12
CA ILE A 252 3.42 -4.55 -3.58
C ILE A 252 4.04 -5.77 -4.26
N ALA A 253 5.03 -6.42 -3.63
CA ALA A 253 5.62 -7.64 -4.16
C ALA A 253 4.63 -8.82 -4.20
N ARG A 254 3.75 -8.95 -3.20
CA ARG A 254 2.66 -9.94 -3.23
C ARG A 254 1.68 -9.64 -4.37
N GLY A 255 1.39 -8.37 -4.66
CA GLY A 255 0.67 -7.96 -5.86
C GLY A 255 1.37 -8.40 -7.15
N TRP A 256 2.67 -8.16 -7.26
CA TRP A 256 3.49 -8.63 -8.38
C TRP A 256 3.44 -10.15 -8.58
N CYS A 257 3.47 -10.92 -7.49
CA CYS A 257 3.42 -12.39 -7.51
C CYS A 257 2.11 -12.95 -8.07
N VAL A 258 1.01 -12.21 -8.01
CA VAL A 258 -0.31 -12.65 -8.50
C VAL A 258 -0.74 -11.93 -9.77
N THR A 259 0.11 -11.08 -10.34
CA THR A 259 -0.15 -10.41 -11.62
C THR A 259 0.39 -11.25 -12.76
N LYS A 260 -0.38 -11.39 -13.84
CA LYS A 260 0.09 -12.01 -15.08
C LYS A 260 1.25 -11.24 -15.71
N ASP A 261 2.05 -11.92 -16.52
CA ASP A 261 3.04 -11.25 -17.37
C ASP A 261 2.33 -10.30 -18.35
N GLY A 262 2.88 -9.10 -18.55
CA GLY A 262 2.23 -8.04 -19.32
C GLY A 262 1.13 -7.26 -18.57
N GLY A 263 0.81 -7.64 -17.34
CA GLY A 263 -0.08 -6.88 -16.46
C GLY A 263 0.58 -5.61 -15.92
N SER A 264 -0.22 -4.78 -15.23
CA SER A 264 0.22 -3.47 -14.74
C SER A 264 0.03 -3.25 -13.24
N LEU A 265 0.80 -2.30 -12.70
CA LEU A 265 0.57 -1.71 -11.38
C LEU A 265 0.26 -0.22 -11.56
N THR A 266 -0.92 0.21 -11.12
CA THR A 266 -1.27 1.64 -10.97
C THR A 266 -1.18 2.01 -9.50
N ILE A 267 -0.29 2.91 -9.14
CA ILE A 267 -0.02 3.26 -7.75
C ILE A 267 -0.01 4.77 -7.53
N GLY A 268 -0.90 5.25 -6.67
CA GLY A 268 -0.92 6.62 -6.16
C GLY A 268 -0.46 6.66 -4.70
N VAL A 269 0.63 7.37 -4.41
CA VAL A 269 1.18 7.49 -3.05
C VAL A 269 1.62 8.91 -2.75
N GLU A 270 1.74 9.26 -1.46
CA GLU A 270 2.41 10.49 -1.06
C GLU A 270 3.83 10.53 -1.60
N TYR A 271 4.18 11.65 -2.24
CA TYR A 271 5.48 11.76 -2.89
C TYR A 271 6.10 13.14 -2.71
N ASN A 272 7.40 13.17 -2.45
CA ASN A 272 8.21 14.36 -2.39
C ASN A 272 9.48 14.19 -3.24
N ASN A 273 9.72 15.13 -4.17
CA ASN A 273 10.86 15.06 -5.10
C ASN A 273 12.23 15.12 -4.39
N ASN A 274 12.27 15.70 -3.19
CA ASN A 274 13.51 16.09 -2.53
C ASN A 274 13.80 15.26 -1.27
N LEU A 275 12.83 14.50 -0.75
CA LEU A 275 12.96 13.84 0.53
C LEU A 275 12.09 12.58 0.63
N ASP A 276 12.68 11.50 1.11
CA ASP A 276 11.96 10.33 1.61
C ASP A 276 11.84 10.44 3.14
N TYR A 277 10.64 10.22 3.68
CA TYR A 277 10.45 10.26 5.12
C TYR A 277 9.32 9.35 5.61
N ILE A 278 9.39 9.03 6.89
CA ILE A 278 8.33 8.37 7.65
C ILE A 278 7.78 9.37 8.66
N ARG A 279 6.46 9.54 8.66
CA ARG A 279 5.71 10.20 9.73
C ARG A 279 5.24 9.08 10.64
N PHE A 280 5.97 8.79 11.71
CA PHE A 280 5.71 7.58 12.51
C PHE A 280 4.64 7.84 13.57
N ASN A 281 3.61 6.99 13.68
CA ASN A 281 3.27 5.78 12.91
C ASN A 281 2.26 6.00 11.77
N ALA A 282 1.99 7.26 11.40
CA ALA A 282 0.99 7.64 10.41
C ALA A 282 1.18 7.00 9.02
N ASP A 283 2.34 7.25 8.37
CA ASP A 283 2.54 6.98 6.94
C ASP A 283 4.00 7.17 6.48
N ARG A 284 4.25 6.86 5.21
CA ARG A 284 5.48 7.12 4.48
C ARG A 284 5.23 8.08 3.32
N CYS A 285 6.14 9.03 3.13
CA CYS A 285 6.23 9.83 1.92
C CYS A 285 7.43 9.38 1.10
N TYR A 286 7.19 9.03 -0.15
CA TYR A 286 8.19 8.44 -1.02
C TYR A 286 8.94 9.50 -1.83
N GLY A 287 10.20 9.24 -2.11
CA GLY A 287 11.06 10.02 -2.99
C GLY A 287 11.93 9.08 -3.82
N LYS A 288 13.15 9.51 -4.13
CA LYS A 288 14.07 8.73 -4.98
C LYS A 288 14.75 7.59 -4.22
N ILE A 289 14.66 7.54 -2.89
CA ILE A 289 15.36 6.55 -2.08
C ILE A 289 14.50 5.30 -1.90
N ARG A 290 13.26 5.43 -1.43
CA ARG A 290 12.41 4.27 -1.08
C ARG A 290 11.53 3.80 -2.23
N TYR A 291 11.05 4.71 -3.09
CA TYR A 291 10.13 4.34 -4.18
C TYR A 291 10.71 3.26 -5.12
N PRO A 292 12.00 3.29 -5.52
CA PRO A 292 12.60 2.19 -6.29
C PRO A 292 12.38 0.80 -5.68
N TYR A 293 12.51 0.69 -4.35
CA TYR A 293 12.34 -0.58 -3.63
C TYR A 293 10.87 -0.96 -3.48
N LEU A 294 9.98 0.01 -3.27
CA LEU A 294 8.53 -0.21 -3.21
C LEU A 294 8.03 -0.89 -4.50
N THR A 295 8.53 -0.46 -5.65
CA THR A 295 8.12 -0.97 -6.97
C THR A 295 9.16 -1.92 -7.56
N THR A 296 9.83 -2.72 -6.73
CA THR A 296 10.80 -3.73 -7.17
C THR A 296 10.19 -4.62 -8.27
N ASN A 297 10.95 -4.89 -9.34
CA ASN A 297 10.57 -5.65 -10.54
C ASN A 297 9.51 -5.01 -11.45
N TRP A 298 8.90 -3.90 -11.07
CA TRP A 298 7.94 -3.19 -11.91
C TRP A 298 8.65 -2.18 -12.81
N LYS A 299 8.40 -2.25 -14.12
CA LYS A 299 8.99 -1.36 -15.13
C LYS A 299 8.16 -0.09 -15.26
N GLN A 300 8.79 1.06 -15.07
CA GLN A 300 8.13 2.38 -15.15
C GLN A 300 7.59 2.62 -16.55
N PHE A 301 6.29 2.89 -16.67
CA PHE A 301 5.60 3.03 -17.96
C PHE A 301 4.99 4.41 -18.15
N TYR A 302 4.27 4.91 -17.16
CA TYR A 302 3.62 6.22 -17.22
C TYR A 302 3.68 6.93 -15.87
N ARG A 303 3.74 8.26 -15.90
CA ARG A 303 3.65 9.12 -14.74
C ARG A 303 2.52 10.12 -14.94
N GLY A 304 1.48 10.00 -14.13
CA GLY A 304 0.34 10.91 -14.16
C GLY A 304 0.74 12.32 -13.75
N PHE A 305 0.04 13.30 -14.31
CA PHE A 305 0.19 14.70 -13.91
C PHE A 305 -0.54 14.93 -12.59
N SER A 306 0.18 14.85 -11.47
CA SER A 306 -0.33 15.37 -10.20
C SER A 306 -0.26 16.90 -10.28
N GLY A 307 -1.35 17.59 -10.64
CA GLY A 307 -1.36 19.06 -10.71
C GLY A 307 -1.03 19.73 -9.36
N LYS A 308 -2.04 20.20 -8.62
CA LYS A 308 -1.89 20.70 -7.23
C LYS A 308 -1.93 19.59 -6.17
N GLY A 309 -2.07 18.32 -6.59
CA GLY A 309 -2.15 17.17 -5.70
C GLY A 309 -0.81 16.86 -5.02
N ILE A 310 -0.85 16.32 -3.80
CA ILE A 310 0.33 15.86 -3.08
C ILE A 310 0.71 14.42 -3.41
N GLN A 311 -0.20 13.67 -4.03
CA GLN A 311 0.01 12.27 -4.37
C GLN A 311 0.44 12.15 -5.81
N ARG A 312 1.43 11.29 -6.04
CA ARG A 312 1.93 11.02 -7.37
C ARG A 312 1.44 9.66 -7.82
N VAL A 313 0.82 9.64 -9.00
CA VAL A 313 0.31 8.41 -9.61
C VAL A 313 1.27 7.97 -10.70
N HIS A 314 1.69 6.72 -10.64
CA HIS A 314 2.49 6.07 -11.68
C HIS A 314 1.79 4.80 -12.15
N VAL A 315 2.07 4.44 -13.39
CA VAL A 315 1.76 3.12 -13.95
C VAL A 315 3.06 2.42 -14.26
N PHE A 316 3.12 1.15 -13.90
CA PHE A 316 4.21 0.24 -14.21
C PHE A 316 3.68 -0.97 -14.95
N THR A 317 4.58 -1.67 -15.63
CA THR A 317 4.32 -2.94 -16.32
C THR A 317 5.21 -4.05 -15.75
N LYS A 318 4.73 -5.28 -15.81
CA LYS A 318 5.50 -6.48 -15.47
C LYS A 318 6.22 -7.01 -16.71
#